data_AF-A0AAW9DI47-F1
#
_entry.id   AF-A0AAW9DI47-F1
#
_cell.length_a   1.000
_cell.length_b   1.000
_cell.length_c   1.000
_cell.angle_alpha   90.00
_cell.angle_beta   90.00
_cell.angle_gamma   90.00
#
_symmetry.space_group_name_H-M   'P 1'
#
loop_
_entity.id
_entity.type
_entity.pdbx_description
1 polymer ?
#
loop_
_entity_poly.entity_id
_entity_poly.type
_entity_poly.pdbx_seq_one_letter_code
_entity_poly.pdbx_strand_id
1 'polypeptide(L)' 'MTATKQHKKVILVGDGAVGSAYAYALVNQGIGQELGIIDINKDRTQGD' A
#
# COMPACT_ATOMS: atom_id res chain seq x y z
N MET A 1 -21.92 11.34 -18.68
CA MET A 1 -21.96 10.42 -17.53
C MET A 1 -20.54 10.33 -17.00
N THR A 2 -20.33 10.81 -15.78
CA THR A 2 -19.02 11.02 -15.16
C THR A 2 -18.26 9.71 -15.01
N ALA A 3 -17.02 9.66 -15.49
CA ALA A 3 -16.11 8.54 -15.29
C ALA A 3 -15.89 8.33 -13.79
N THR A 4 -16.54 7.33 -13.22
CA THR A 4 -16.25 6.87 -11.87
C THR A 4 -14.83 6.31 -11.88
N LYS A 5 -13.88 7.02 -11.27
CA LYS A 5 -12.54 6.48 -10.97
C LYS A 5 -12.73 5.30 -10.01
N GLN A 6 -12.96 4.11 -10.55
CA GLN A 6 -12.90 2.83 -9.84
C GLN A 6 -11.41 2.46 -9.63
N HIS A 7 -10.64 3.40 -9.07
CA HIS A 7 -9.23 3.24 -8.76
C HIS A 7 -9.08 3.20 -7.24
N LYS A 8 -8.83 2.01 -6.70
CA LYS A 8 -8.61 1.76 -5.29
C LYS A 8 -7.17 2.10 -4.95
N LYS A 9 -6.99 3.26 -4.32
CA LYS A 9 -5.74 3.72 -3.76
C LYS A 9 -5.72 3.46 -2.26
N VAL A 10 -4.69 2.77 -1.78
CA VAL A 10 -4.49 2.41 -0.37
C VAL A 10 -3.25 3.13 0.15
N ILE A 11 -3.36 3.76 1.32
CA ILE A 11 -2.21 4.36 2.01
C ILE A 11 -2.01 3.60 3.33
N LEU A 12 -0.85 2.95 3.44
CA LEU A 12 -0.40 2.28 4.65
C LEU A 12 0.46 3.24 5.46
N VAL A 13 0.15 3.40 6.75
CA VAL A 13 0.95 4.21 7.68
C VAL A 13 1.51 3.28 8.75
N GLY A 14 2.84 3.15 8.80
CA GLY A 14 3.56 2.21 9.63
C GLY A 14 3.92 0.93 8.87
N ASP A 15 5.19 0.81 8.51
CA ASP A 15 5.83 -0.30 7.82
C ASP A 15 6.69 -1.13 8.78
N GLY A 16 6.05 -1.58 9.85
CA GLY A 16 6.57 -2.65 10.69
C GLY A 16 6.19 -4.01 10.11
N ALA A 17 6.55 -5.10 10.80
CA ALA A 17 6.25 -6.47 10.34
C ALA A 17 4.77 -6.72 9.96
N VAL A 18 3.83 -6.02 10.62
CA VAL A 18 2.39 -6.09 10.30
C VAL A 18 2.04 -5.29 9.04
N GLY A 19 2.65 -4.13 8.87
CA GLY A 19 2.47 -3.26 7.71
C GLY A 19 2.98 -3.91 6.44
N SER A 20 4.23 -4.39 6.45
CA SER A 20 4.85 -5.09 5.32
C SER A 20 4.06 -6.35 4.93
N ALA A 21 3.57 -7.11 5.92
CA ALA A 21 2.75 -8.30 5.65
C ALA A 21 1.40 -7.94 5.00
N TYR A 22 0.80 -6.82 5.40
CA TYR A 22 -0.41 -6.30 4.78
C TYR A 22 -0.14 -5.84 3.35
N ALA A 23 0.92 -5.05 3.12
CA ALA A 23 1.35 -4.61 1.80
C ALA A 23 1.59 -5.79 0.85
N TYR A 24 2.34 -6.79 1.33
CA TYR A 24 2.61 -8.02 0.58
C TYR A 24 1.34 -8.79 0.20
N ALA A 25 0.41 -8.96 1.15
CA ALA A 25 -0.87 -9.62 0.88
C ALA A 25 -1.72 -8.82 -0.13
N LEU A 26 -1.70 -7.48 -0.05
CA LEU A 26 -2.41 -6.58 -0.94
C LEU A 26 -1.94 -6.72 -2.39
N VAL A 27 -0.61 -6.75 -2.57
CA VAL A 27 0.04 -6.95 -3.87
C VAL A 27 -0.25 -8.34 -4.42
N ASN A 28 -0.08 -9.39 -3.62
CA ASN A 28 -0.28 -10.76 -4.07
C ASN A 28 -1.74 -11.08 -4.44
N GLN A 29 -2.71 -10.46 -3.76
CA GLN A 29 -4.14 -10.68 -4.06
C GLN A 29 -4.64 -9.76 -5.19
N GLY A 30 -3.82 -8.80 -5.65
CA GLY A 30 -4.21 -7.80 -6.65
C GLY A 30 -5.31 -6.85 -6.16
N ILE A 31 -5.47 -6.71 -4.84
CA ILE A 31 -6.55 -5.93 -4.21
C ILE A 31 -6.05 -4.53 -3.94
N GLY A 32 -5.86 -3.73 -4.98
CA GLY A 32 -5.37 -2.35 -4.86
C GLY A 32 -4.59 -2.00 -6.11
N GLN A 33 -5.06 -0.99 -6.83
CA GLN A 33 -4.39 -0.55 -8.05
C GLN A 33 -3.22 0.39 -7.74
N GLU A 34 -3.14 0.91 -6.51
CA GLU A 34 -2.07 1.78 -6.05
C GLU A 34 -1.92 1.67 -4.53
N LEU A 35 -0.70 1.39 -4.06
CA LEU A 35 -0.32 1.34 -2.64
C LEU A 35 0.75 2.40 -2.37
N GLY A 36 0.55 3.23 -1.35
CA GLY A 36 1.58 4.12 -0.81
C GLY A 36 1.89 3.75 0.63
N ILE A 37 3.17 3.69 0.99
CA ILE A 37 3.63 3.35 2.34
C ILE A 37 4.28 4.58 2.98
N ILE A 38 3.88 4.91 4.21
CA ILE A 38 4.40 6.02 5.00
C ILE A 38 4.96 5.44 6.29
N ASP A 39 6.25 5.60 6.52
CA ASP A 39 6.89 5.33 7.81
C ASP A 39 7.81 6.50 8.19
N ILE A 40 8.08 6.62 9.48
CA ILE A 40 9.06 7.57 10.02
C ILE A 40 10.48 7.11 9.62
N ASN A 41 10.70 5.80 9.60
CA ASN A 41 11.95 5.18 9.17
C ASN A 41 11.92 4.92 7.66
N LYS A 42 12.33 5.93 6.90
CA LYS A 42 12.37 5.89 5.42
C LYS A 42 13.29 4.83 4.84
N ASP A 43 14.29 4.37 5.59
CA ASP A 43 15.23 3.36 5.12
C ASP A 43 14.59 1.96 5.14
N ARG A 44 13.56 1.72 5.97
CA ARG A 44 12.82 0.46 5.99
C ARG A 44 11.77 0.38 4.89
N THR A 45 11.15 1.50 4.54
CA THR A 45 10.12 1.55 3.48
C THR A 45 10.68 1.47 2.07
N GLN A 46 12.00 1.59 1.88
CA GLN A 46 12.63 1.35 0.58
C GLN A 46 12.82 -0.16 0.35
N GLY A 47 11.79 -0.82 -0.16
CA GLY A 47 11.85 -2.23 -0.57
C GLY A 47 10.56 -3.01 -0.36
N ASP A 48 9.71 -2.56 0.56
CA ASP A 48 8.37 -3.08 0.85
C ASP A 48 7.25 -2.44 -0.01
#